data_AF-A0A1V3IDV0-F1
#
_entry.id   AF-A0A1V3IDV0-F1
#
_cell.length_a   1.000
_cell.length_b   1.000
_cell.length_c   1.000
_cell.angle_alpha   90.00
_cell.angle_beta   90.00
_cell.angle_gamma   90.00
#
_symmetry.space_group_name_H-M   'P 1'
#
loop_
_entity.id
_entity.type
_entity.pdbx_description
1 polymer ?
#
loop_
_entity_poly.entity_id
_entity_poly.type
_entity_poly.pdbx_seq_one_letter_code
_entity_poly.pdbx_strand_id
1 'polypeptide(L)'
;MKQIILALFLFITHFSYANTLFSSVSKKFEKDKFAYKQFQQLGIAHCLDMKNEKKENFKQEYIFLYNSLSPLARMIKEESFDITFSKLESSNPSLFKQNCTLAYTSKTIRKKYNKLIYNKNSYFNENDEILFSKEELEQNMIDYLKKGKINKCRFLDCE
;
A
#
# COMPACT_ATOMS: atom_id res chain seq x y z
N MET A 1 -26.43 22.27 23.23
CA MET A 1 -25.09 22.12 23.85
C MET A 1 -24.69 20.68 24.14
N LYS A 2 -25.44 19.89 24.94
CA LYS A 2 -25.09 18.49 25.25
C LYS A 2 -24.88 17.59 24.01
N GLN A 3 -25.74 17.71 23.00
CA GLN A 3 -25.61 16.94 21.74
C GLN A 3 -24.39 17.35 20.90
N ILE A 4 -24.02 18.63 20.91
CA ILE A 4 -22.82 19.14 20.20
C ILE A 4 -21.54 18.64 20.89
N ILE A 5 -21.52 18.64 22.23
CA ILE A 5 -20.41 18.11 23.03
C ILE A 5 -20.25 16.60 22.80
N LEU A 6 -21.36 15.84 22.76
CA LEU A 6 -21.34 14.40 22.48
C LEU A 6 -20.83 14.12 21.05
N ALA A 7 -21.30 14.87 20.05
CA ALA A 7 -20.85 14.73 18.67
C ALA A 7 -19.35 15.06 18.52
N LEU A 8 -18.86 16.12 19.18
CA LEU A 8 -17.44 16.48 19.21
C LEU A 8 -16.59 15.38 19.87
N PHE A 9 -17.05 14.81 20.98
CA PHE A 9 -16.34 13.74 21.68
C PHE A 9 -16.26 12.45 20.83
N LEU A 10 -17.34 12.09 20.15
CA LEU A 10 -17.35 10.97 19.19
C LEU A 10 -16.41 11.25 18.01
N PHE A 11 -16.38 12.47 17.49
CA PHE A 11 -15.47 12.85 16.41
C PHE A 11 -13.99 12.75 16.82
N ILE A 12 -13.64 13.23 18.01
CA ILE A 12 -12.27 13.20 18.54
C ILE A 12 -11.81 11.75 18.79
N THR A 13 -12.67 10.92 19.38
CA THR A 13 -12.35 9.51 19.64
C THR A 13 -12.20 8.71 18.35
N HIS A 14 -13.06 8.93 17.35
CA HIS A 14 -12.96 8.31 16.03
C HIS A 14 -11.68 8.72 15.29
N PHE A 15 -11.35 10.02 15.32
CA PHE A 15 -10.13 10.54 14.70
C PHE A 15 -8.86 9.99 15.37
N SER A 16 -8.84 9.92 16.70
CA SER A 16 -7.75 9.32 17.47
C SER A 16 -7.56 7.86 17.11
N TYR A 17 -8.65 7.07 17.10
CA TYR A 17 -8.62 5.66 16.74
C TYR A 17 -8.09 5.43 15.31
N ALA A 18 -8.61 6.17 14.32
CA ALA A 18 -8.16 6.04 12.93
C ALA A 18 -6.66 6.35 12.76
N ASN A 19 -6.14 7.35 13.47
CA ASN A 19 -4.70 7.65 13.46
C ASN A 19 -3.87 6.57 14.16
N THR A 20 -4.37 5.98 15.25
CA THR A 20 -3.69 4.84 15.91
C THR A 20 -3.69 3.59 15.03
N LEU A 21 -4.76 3.35 14.27
CA LEU A 21 -4.87 2.22 13.35
C LEU A 21 -3.86 2.34 12.21
N PHE A 22 -3.84 3.48 11.52
CA PHE A 22 -2.87 3.76 10.46
C PHE A 22 -1.43 3.62 10.96
N SER A 23 -1.09 4.26 12.08
CA SER A 23 0.27 4.19 12.66
C SER A 23 0.69 2.74 12.96
N SER A 24 -0.24 1.93 13.48
CA SER A 24 0.01 0.52 13.79
C SER A 24 0.25 -0.30 12.52
N VAL A 25 -0.53 -0.06 11.47
CA VAL A 25 -0.38 -0.70 10.16
C VAL A 25 0.96 -0.34 9.53
N SER A 26 1.33 0.94 9.49
CA SER A 26 2.63 1.37 8.92
C SER A 26 3.80 0.75 9.68
N LYS A 27 3.74 0.69 11.02
CA LYS A 27 4.76 0.02 11.85
C LYS A 27 4.84 -1.49 11.58
N LYS A 28 3.70 -2.14 11.33
CA LYS A 28 3.67 -3.56 10.98
C LYS A 28 4.30 -3.78 9.61
N PHE A 29 3.91 -3.00 8.60
CA PHE A 29 4.52 -3.04 7.26
C PHE A 29 6.03 -2.84 7.32
N GLU A 30 6.50 -1.88 8.10
CA GLU A 30 7.93 -1.64 8.27
C GLU A 30 8.68 -2.90 8.71
N LYS A 31 8.08 -3.77 9.54
CA LYS A 31 8.73 -5.01 10.02
C LYS A 31 8.44 -6.21 9.12
N ASP A 32 7.48 -6.10 8.21
CA ASP A 32 7.02 -7.20 7.35
C ASP A 32 7.96 -7.41 6.15
N LYS A 33 8.73 -8.50 6.21
CA LYS A 33 9.65 -8.86 5.14
C LYS A 33 8.93 -9.28 3.86
N PHE A 34 7.74 -9.87 3.96
CA PHE A 34 6.98 -10.33 2.80
C PHE A 34 6.39 -9.15 2.04
N ALA A 35 5.76 -8.22 2.75
CA ALA A 35 5.29 -6.97 2.17
C ALA A 35 6.45 -6.21 1.50
N TYR A 36 7.60 -6.10 2.17
CA TYR A 36 8.76 -5.44 1.55
C TYR A 36 9.22 -6.12 0.25
N LYS A 37 9.21 -7.47 0.19
CA LYS A 37 9.53 -8.19 -1.05
C LYS A 37 8.52 -7.92 -2.17
N GLN A 38 7.23 -7.87 -1.86
CA GLN A 38 6.20 -7.51 -2.84
C GLN A 38 6.40 -6.09 -3.40
N PHE A 39 6.79 -5.13 -2.56
CA PHE A 39 7.19 -3.80 -3.03
C PHE A 39 8.36 -3.84 -4.00
N GLN A 40 9.39 -4.67 -3.72
CA GLN A 40 10.52 -4.85 -4.63
C GLN A 40 10.10 -5.49 -5.96
N GLN A 41 9.21 -6.50 -5.92
CA GLN A 41 8.68 -7.17 -7.10
C GLN A 41 7.91 -6.20 -8.01
N LEU A 42 7.00 -5.40 -7.43
CA LEU A 42 6.29 -4.35 -8.15
C LEU A 42 7.24 -3.34 -8.79
N GLY A 43 8.28 -2.92 -8.06
CA GLY A 43 9.29 -2.00 -8.58
C GLY A 43 10.09 -2.59 -9.75
N ILE A 44 10.48 -3.87 -9.66
CA ILE A 44 11.16 -4.57 -10.76
C ILE A 44 10.26 -4.61 -12.00
N ALA A 45 8.98 -4.96 -11.84
CA ALA A 45 8.02 -4.97 -12.93
C ALA A 45 7.88 -3.59 -13.58
N HIS A 46 7.77 -2.52 -12.78
CA HIS A 46 7.71 -1.13 -13.26
C HIS A 46 8.98 -0.73 -14.04
N CYS A 47 10.16 -1.06 -13.54
CA CYS A 47 11.42 -0.77 -14.24
C CYS A 47 11.56 -1.53 -15.57
N LEU A 48 11.03 -2.76 -15.65
CA LEU A 48 11.01 -3.52 -16.91
C LEU A 48 10.05 -2.90 -17.92
N ASP A 49 8.89 -2.41 -17.47
CA ASP A 49 7.95 -1.68 -18.33
C ASP A 49 8.57 -0.43 -18.94
N MET A 50 9.34 0.32 -18.15
CA MET A 50 10.10 1.49 -18.61
C MET A 50 11.16 1.16 -19.67
N LYS A 51 11.69 -0.06 -19.68
CA LYS A 51 12.67 -0.51 -20.69
C LYS A 51 12.02 -0.97 -21.99
N ASN A 52 10.83 -1.54 -21.91
CA ASN A 52 10.15 -2.19 -23.03
C ASN A 52 9.09 -1.28 -23.69
N GLU A 53 8.94 -0.04 -23.23
CA GLU A 53 7.92 0.93 -23.68
C GLU A 53 6.47 0.41 -23.59
N LYS A 54 6.24 -0.60 -22.74
CA LYS A 54 4.93 -1.23 -22.49
C LYS A 54 4.68 -1.30 -21.00
N LYS A 55 3.61 -0.65 -20.51
CA LYS A 55 3.22 -0.61 -19.09
C LYS A 55 2.38 -1.82 -18.65
N GLU A 56 2.72 -3.02 -19.11
CA GLU A 56 1.88 -4.19 -18.87
C GLU A 56 2.30 -4.99 -17.63
N ASN A 57 3.59 -5.12 -17.33
CA ASN A 57 4.06 -6.00 -16.26
C ASN A 57 3.71 -5.44 -14.88
N PHE A 58 3.91 -4.14 -14.65
CA PHE A 58 3.60 -3.51 -13.37
C PHE A 58 2.11 -3.61 -13.04
N LYS A 59 1.26 -3.28 -14.02
CA LYS A 59 -0.19 -3.32 -13.84
C LYS A 59 -0.67 -4.75 -13.57
N GLN A 60 -0.17 -5.73 -14.32
CA GLN A 60 -0.52 -7.14 -14.11
C GLN A 60 -0.09 -7.63 -12.72
N GLU A 61 1.13 -7.31 -12.28
CA GLU A 61 1.63 -7.70 -10.96
C GLU A 61 0.81 -7.03 -9.84
N TYR A 62 0.46 -5.75 -10.00
CA TYR A 62 -0.42 -5.05 -9.04
C TYR A 62 -1.79 -5.73 -8.95
N ILE A 63 -2.42 -6.03 -10.09
CA ILE A 63 -3.72 -6.73 -10.13
C ILE A 63 -3.61 -8.12 -9.49
N PHE A 64 -2.53 -8.85 -9.75
CA PHE A 64 -2.29 -10.16 -9.13
C PHE A 64 -2.20 -10.05 -7.60
N LEU A 65 -1.44 -9.08 -7.09
CA LEU A 65 -1.33 -8.83 -5.65
C LEU A 65 -2.67 -8.39 -5.04
N TYR A 66 -3.43 -7.57 -5.75
CA TYR A 66 -4.76 -7.14 -5.32
C TYR A 66 -5.72 -8.33 -5.21
N ASN A 67 -5.80 -9.17 -6.25
CA ASN A 67 -6.68 -10.33 -6.28
C ASN A 67 -6.26 -11.44 -5.31
N SER A 68 -4.97 -11.58 -5.04
CA SER A 68 -4.44 -12.47 -4.00
C SER A 68 -4.60 -11.92 -2.57
N LEU A 69 -5.29 -10.79 -2.42
CA LEU A 69 -5.59 -10.17 -1.12
C LEU A 69 -4.31 -9.75 -0.37
N SER A 70 -3.27 -9.36 -1.10
CA SER A 70 -2.07 -8.79 -0.50
C SER A 70 -2.43 -7.53 0.30
N PRO A 71 -1.99 -7.41 1.57
CA PRO A 71 -2.20 -6.21 2.35
C PRO A 71 -1.70 -4.94 1.65
N LEU A 72 -0.57 -5.00 0.94
CA LEU A 72 -0.03 -3.83 0.25
C LEU A 72 -0.97 -3.33 -0.85
N ALA A 73 -1.36 -4.20 -1.77
CA ALA A 73 -2.22 -3.83 -2.89
C ALA A 73 -3.67 -3.54 -2.46
N ARG A 74 -4.13 -4.11 -1.33
CA ARG A 74 -5.47 -3.84 -0.78
C ARG A 74 -5.57 -2.55 0.03
N MET A 75 -4.43 -1.96 0.42
CA MET A 75 -4.41 -0.73 1.21
C MET A 75 -3.79 0.46 0.48
N ILE A 76 -2.80 0.24 -0.40
CA ILE A 76 -2.05 1.28 -1.11
C ILE A 76 -2.45 1.31 -2.58
N LYS A 77 -2.70 2.51 -3.11
CA LYS A 77 -3.13 2.76 -4.49
C LYS A 77 -2.04 2.39 -5.49
N GLU A 78 -2.44 1.83 -6.64
CA GLU A 78 -1.55 1.56 -7.79
C GLU A 78 -0.74 2.80 -8.17
N GLU A 79 -1.41 3.94 -8.34
CA GLU A 79 -0.80 5.22 -8.68
C GLU A 79 0.28 5.65 -7.68
N SER A 80 0.11 5.32 -6.40
CA SER A 80 1.12 5.65 -5.39
C SER A 80 2.40 4.84 -5.52
N PHE A 81 2.30 3.60 -6.02
CA PHE A 81 3.46 2.81 -6.41
C PHE A 81 4.11 3.39 -7.68
N ASP A 82 3.32 3.64 -8.73
CA ASP A 82 3.80 4.21 -10.02
C ASP A 82 4.57 5.53 -9.79
N ILE A 83 4.00 6.46 -9.04
CA ILE A 83 4.66 7.73 -8.68
C ILE A 83 5.95 7.49 -7.89
N THR A 84 5.95 6.53 -6.96
CA THR A 84 7.12 6.22 -6.12
C THR A 84 8.25 5.65 -6.94
N PHE A 85 7.95 4.71 -7.84
CA PHE A 85 8.92 4.07 -8.72
C PHE A 85 9.42 5.02 -9.80
N SER A 86 8.53 5.74 -10.48
CA SER A 86 8.90 6.76 -11.47
C SER A 86 9.87 7.80 -10.89
N LYS A 87 9.60 8.32 -9.69
CA LYS A 87 10.52 9.26 -9.01
C LYS A 87 11.86 8.64 -8.65
N LEU A 88 11.86 7.37 -8.26
CA LEU A 88 13.07 6.65 -7.89
C LEU A 88 13.95 6.40 -9.12
N GLU A 89 13.36 5.88 -10.19
CA GLU A 89 14.04 5.51 -11.43
C GLU A 89 14.58 6.74 -12.15
N SER A 90 13.80 7.83 -12.19
CA SER A 90 14.24 9.11 -12.76
C SER A 90 15.39 9.75 -11.99
N SER A 91 15.53 9.45 -10.70
CA SER A 91 16.62 9.99 -9.88
C SER A 91 17.97 9.29 -10.06
N ASN A 92 17.99 8.08 -10.64
CA ASN A 92 19.21 7.31 -10.92
C ASN A 92 19.05 6.47 -12.21
N PRO A 93 18.83 7.10 -13.37
CA PRO A 93 18.42 6.40 -14.58
C PRO A 93 19.46 5.37 -15.05
N SER A 94 20.76 5.61 -14.82
CA SER A 94 21.83 4.67 -15.18
C SER A 94 21.71 3.32 -14.45
N LEU A 95 21.44 3.36 -13.14
CA LEU A 95 21.31 2.17 -12.30
C LEU A 95 20.13 1.29 -12.75
N PHE A 96 18.96 1.92 -12.95
CA PHE A 96 17.74 1.20 -13.33
C PHE A 96 17.77 0.72 -14.79
N LYS A 97 18.44 1.45 -15.69
CA LYS A 97 18.67 0.99 -17.07
C LYS A 97 19.56 -0.25 -17.15
N GLN A 98 20.57 -0.38 -16.29
CA GLN A 98 21.46 -1.55 -16.32
C GLN A 98 20.79 -2.81 -15.77
N ASN A 99 20.30 -2.77 -14.52
CA ASN A 99 19.79 -3.97 -13.86
C ASN A 99 18.69 -3.63 -12.84
N CYS A 100 17.42 -3.84 -13.23
CA CYS A 100 16.25 -3.56 -12.40
C CYS A 100 16.28 -4.37 -11.09
N THR A 101 16.61 -5.66 -11.16
CA THR A 101 16.67 -6.53 -9.98
C THR A 101 17.71 -6.06 -8.97
N LEU A 102 18.93 -5.75 -9.44
CA LEU A 102 20.00 -5.23 -8.57
C LEU A 102 19.60 -3.88 -7.96
N ALA A 103 18.99 -3.00 -8.75
CA ALA A 103 18.55 -1.69 -8.29
C ALA A 103 17.51 -1.80 -7.16
N TYR A 104 16.48 -2.64 -7.34
CA TYR A 104 15.39 -2.84 -6.38
C TYR A 104 15.73 -3.73 -5.19
N THR A 105 16.85 -4.46 -5.23
CA THR A 105 17.37 -5.23 -4.08
C THR A 105 18.37 -4.46 -3.23
N SER A 106 18.73 -3.22 -3.63
CA SER A 106 19.68 -2.38 -2.90
C SER A 106 19.11 -1.79 -1.60
N LYS A 107 20.01 -1.44 -0.65
CA LYS A 107 19.63 -0.89 0.67
C LYS A 107 18.84 0.42 0.60
N THR A 108 18.99 1.19 -0.48
CA THR A 108 18.34 2.51 -0.64
C THR A 108 16.83 2.41 -0.84
N ILE A 109 16.35 1.27 -1.34
CA ILE A 109 14.95 0.97 -1.63
C ILE A 109 14.12 0.92 -0.36
N ARG A 110 14.71 0.45 0.75
CA ARG A 110 14.04 0.38 2.05
C ARG A 110 13.54 1.75 2.53
N LYS A 111 14.32 2.81 2.32
CA LYS A 111 13.93 4.17 2.68
C LYS A 111 12.72 4.65 1.86
N LYS A 112 12.63 4.26 0.59
CA LYS A 112 11.51 4.61 -0.29
C LYS A 112 10.25 3.84 0.09
N TYR A 113 10.39 2.54 0.38
CA TYR A 113 9.32 1.73 0.95
C TYR A 113 8.75 2.34 2.23
N ASN A 114 9.62 2.67 3.21
CA ASN A 114 9.18 3.29 4.46
C ASN A 114 8.43 4.61 4.20
N LYS A 115 8.92 5.47 3.29
CA LYS A 115 8.21 6.71 2.93
C LYS A 115 6.82 6.44 2.36
N LEU A 116 6.65 5.42 1.52
CA LEU A 116 5.36 5.05 0.95
C LEU A 116 4.38 4.59 2.04
N ILE A 117 4.77 3.62 2.88
CA ILE A 117 3.86 3.03 3.89
C ILE A 117 3.48 3.97 5.02
N TYR A 118 4.28 5.00 5.29
CA TYR A 118 4.00 6.05 6.27
C TYR A 118 3.29 7.27 5.67
N ASN A 119 3.07 7.32 4.35
CA ASN A 119 2.30 8.37 3.70
C ASN A 119 0.82 7.98 3.61
N LYS A 120 -0.03 8.60 4.44
CA LYS A 120 -1.48 8.33 4.44
C LYS A 120 -2.13 8.58 3.07
N ASN A 121 -1.63 9.56 2.31
CA ASN A 121 -2.17 9.90 0.99
C ASN A 121 -1.89 8.82 -0.07
N SER A 122 -1.00 7.86 0.24
CA SER A 122 -0.74 6.71 -0.62
C SER A 122 -1.78 5.60 -0.48
N TYR A 123 -2.61 5.64 0.56
CA TYR A 123 -3.63 4.65 0.84
C TYR A 123 -4.94 4.98 0.13
N PHE A 124 -5.76 3.97 -0.08
CA PHE A 124 -7.14 4.17 -0.51
C PHE A 124 -7.93 5.00 0.52
N ASN A 125 -8.88 5.78 0.02
CA ASN A 125 -9.83 6.58 0.78
C ASN A 125 -11.23 6.47 0.15
N GLU A 126 -12.24 6.95 0.87
CA GLU A 126 -13.65 6.83 0.48
C GLU A 126 -14.04 7.57 -0.81
N ASN A 127 -13.16 8.43 -1.35
CA ASN A 127 -13.40 9.17 -2.59
C ASN A 127 -12.65 8.58 -3.79
N ASP A 128 -11.89 7.49 -3.63
CA ASP A 128 -11.21 6.86 -4.76
C ASP A 128 -12.21 6.09 -5.65
N GLU A 129 -11.91 5.97 -6.95
CA GLU A 129 -12.80 5.31 -7.94
C GLU A 129 -13.10 3.84 -7.62
N ILE A 130 -12.21 3.18 -6.88
CA ILE A 130 -12.45 1.85 -6.31
C ILE A 130 -13.31 2.05 -5.06
N LEU A 131 -14.60 1.69 -5.17
CA LEU A 131 -15.62 1.81 -4.12
C LEU A 131 -15.33 0.89 -2.93
N PHE A 132 -14.34 1.24 -2.13
CA PHE A 132 -14.22 0.73 -0.77
C PHE A 132 -15.01 1.64 0.16
N SER A 133 -15.91 1.05 0.95
CA SER A 133 -16.44 1.78 2.09
C SER A 133 -15.31 2.09 3.08
N LYS A 134 -15.44 3.18 3.83
CA LYS A 134 -14.52 3.49 4.93
C LYS A 134 -14.34 2.32 5.89
N GLU A 135 -15.43 1.61 6.18
CA GLU A 135 -15.42 0.41 7.02
C GLU A 135 -14.55 -0.69 6.40
N GLU A 136 -14.66 -0.94 5.10
CA GLU A 136 -13.86 -1.96 4.42
C GLU A 136 -12.36 -1.66 4.49
N LEU A 137 -11.98 -0.39 4.33
CA LEU A 137 -10.59 0.06 4.48
C LEU A 137 -10.07 -0.18 5.90
N GLU A 138 -10.85 0.18 6.92
CA GLU A 138 -10.52 -0.06 8.32
C GLU A 138 -10.44 -1.57 8.62
N GLN A 139 -11.32 -2.39 8.04
CA GLN A 139 -11.27 -3.84 8.20
C GLN A 139 -10.06 -4.48 7.52
N ASN A 140 -9.62 -3.98 6.36
CA ASN A 140 -8.38 -4.41 5.73
C ASN A 140 -7.18 -4.18 6.67
N MET A 141 -7.14 -3.02 7.34
CA MET A 141 -6.12 -2.69 8.33
C MET A 141 -6.19 -3.61 9.56
N ILE A 142 -7.38 -3.85 10.10
CA ILE A 142 -7.60 -4.71 11.28
C ILE A 142 -7.19 -6.16 10.97
N ASP A 143 -7.62 -6.70 9.83
CA ASP A 143 -7.24 -8.04 9.37
C ASP A 143 -5.73 -8.18 9.26
N TYR A 144 -5.07 -7.21 8.62
CA TYR A 144 -3.62 -7.23 8.49
C TYR A 144 -2.93 -7.21 9.86
N LEU A 145 -3.36 -6.34 10.78
CA LEU A 145 -2.80 -6.30 12.12
C LEU A 145 -2.92 -7.65 12.83
N LYS A 146 -4.11 -8.24 12.82
CA LYS A 146 -4.43 -9.50 13.53
C LYS A 146 -3.80 -10.74 12.88
N LYS A 147 -3.92 -10.88 11.56
CA LYS A 147 -3.64 -12.12 10.81
C LYS A 147 -2.42 -12.04 9.89
N GLY A 148 -1.87 -10.84 9.68
CA GLY A 148 -0.79 -10.62 8.70
C GLY A 148 -1.24 -10.70 7.23
N LYS A 149 -2.54 -10.86 6.98
CA LYS A 149 -3.16 -10.93 5.66
C LYS A 149 -4.60 -10.42 5.73
N ILE A 150 -5.15 -10.04 4.59
CA ILE A 150 -6.57 -9.66 4.47
C ILE A 150 -7.44 -10.92 4.59
N ASN A 151 -8.58 -10.84 5.28
CA ASN A 151 -9.47 -11.98 5.45
C ASN A 151 -10.26 -12.27 4.18
N LYS A 152 -9.89 -13.37 3.48
CA LYS A 152 -10.59 -13.81 2.26
C LYS A 152 -12.09 -14.05 2.46
N CYS A 153 -12.50 -14.43 3.67
CA CYS A 153 -13.89 -14.75 3.99
C CYS A 153 -14.81 -13.53 4.07
N ARG A 154 -14.27 -12.31 3.92
CA ARG A 154 -15.08 -11.10 3.70
C ARG A 154 -15.48 -10.91 2.24
N PHE A 155 -14.83 -11.64 1.33
CA PHE A 155 -15.03 -11.55 -0.12
C PHE A 155 -15.55 -12.84 -0.73
N LEU A 156 -15.39 -13.95 -0.01
CA LEU A 156 -15.79 -15.30 -0.39
C LEU A 156 -16.64 -15.85 0.75
N ASP A 157 -17.75 -16.50 0.44
CA ASP A 157 -18.50 -17.26 1.43
C ASP A 157 -17.60 -18.39 1.94
N CYS A 158 -17.09 -18.22 3.16
CA CYS A 158 -16.41 -19.27 3.89
C CYS A 158 -17.38 -19.81 4.93
N GLU A 159 -17.69 -21.09 4.85
CA GLU A 159 -18.30 -21.85 5.96
C GLU A 159 -17.30 -22.06 7.11
#